data_AF-A0A968PLQ2-F1
#
_entry.id   AF-A0A968PLQ2-F1
#
_cell.length_a   1.000
_cell.length_b   1.000
_cell.length_c   1.000
_cell.angle_alpha   90.00
_cell.angle_beta   90.00
_cell.angle_gamma   90.00
#
_symmetry.space_group_name_H-M   'P 1'
#
loop_
_entity.id
_entity.type
_entity.pdbx_description
1 polymer ?
#
loop_
_entity_poly.entity_id
_entity_poly.type
_entity_poly.pdbx_seq_one_letter_code
_entity_poly.pdbx_strand_id
1 'polypeptide(L)'
;MLAAFLILIFGLTPSLFSLWVMRRVDAQAQERLRLALHSAASRGLPNFRLAPDQYYIEGVGYIIGDITCQYNARSSYIRCAVNPLGPCQDCSHYRPRELGY
;
A
#
# COMPACT_ATOMS: atom_id res chain seq x y z
N MET A 1 58.22 -23.90 7.45
CA MET A 1 57.18 -24.40 6.52
C MET A 1 55.93 -24.83 7.29
N LEU A 2 55.98 -25.87 8.14
CA LEU A 2 54.81 -26.34 8.94
C LEU A 2 54.12 -25.26 9.79
N ALA A 3 54.87 -24.41 10.48
CA ALA A 3 54.30 -23.34 11.30
C ALA A 3 53.47 -22.33 10.49
N ALA A 4 53.90 -22.00 9.27
CA ALA A 4 53.17 -21.09 8.39
C ALA A 4 51.85 -21.72 7.90
N PHE A 5 51.84 -23.02 7.62
CA PHE A 5 50.62 -23.75 7.29
C PHE A 5 49.63 -23.77 8.46
N LEU A 6 50.09 -23.99 9.69
CA LEU A 6 49.22 -23.97 10.88
C LEU A 6 48.57 -22.59 11.07
N ILE A 7 49.34 -21.51 10.95
CA ILE A 7 48.82 -20.13 11.07
C ILE A 7 47.77 -19.84 10.00
N LEU A 8 48.00 -20.24 8.76
CA LEU A 8 47.02 -20.09 7.67
C LEU A 8 45.73 -20.85 7.96
N ILE A 9 45.82 -22.11 8.38
CA ILE A 9 44.67 -22.97 8.63
C ILE A 9 43.83 -22.43 9.81
N PHE A 10 44.47 -22.04 10.92
CA PHE A 10 43.79 -21.47 12.08
C PHE A 10 43.26 -20.05 11.85
N GLY A 11 43.90 -19.26 10.98
CA GLY A 11 43.44 -17.91 10.63
C GLY A 11 42.25 -17.90 9.66
N LEU A 12 42.19 -18.85 8.72
CA LEU A 12 41.10 -18.96 7.75
C LEU A 12 39.84 -19.65 8.29
N THR A 13 40.00 -20.55 9.27
CA THR A 13 38.87 -21.29 9.86
C THR A 13 37.76 -20.38 10.42
N PRO A 14 38.02 -19.34 11.23
CA PRO A 14 36.95 -18.47 11.73
C PRO A 14 36.25 -17.68 10.61
N SER A 15 36.98 -17.27 9.57
CA SER A 15 36.42 -16.57 8.41
C SER A 15 35.53 -17.47 7.57
N LEU A 16 35.99 -18.70 7.29
CA LEU A 16 35.21 -19.70 6.55
C LEU A 16 34.00 -20.17 7.35
N PHE A 17 34.16 -20.36 8.66
CA PHE A 17 33.07 -20.72 9.57
C PHE A 17 32.02 -19.61 9.66
N SER A 18 32.43 -18.35 9.78
CA SER A 18 31.52 -17.20 9.76
C SER A 18 30.72 -17.12 8.47
N LEU A 19 31.36 -17.30 7.31
CA LEU A 19 30.68 -17.32 6.02
C LEU A 19 29.70 -18.48 5.89
N TRP A 20 30.05 -19.65 6.42
CA TRP A 20 29.17 -20.82 6.43
C TRP A 20 27.93 -20.60 7.32
N VAL A 21 28.11 -20.01 8.50
CA VAL A 21 27.01 -19.68 9.41
C VAL A 21 26.08 -18.62 8.79
N MET A 22 26.63 -17.54 8.22
CA MET A 22 25.82 -16.50 7.55
C MET A 22 24.95 -17.10 6.45
N ARG A 23 25.52 -17.92 5.56
CA ARG A 23 24.77 -18.59 4.49
C ARG A 23 23.65 -19.48 5.02
N ARG A 24 23.86 -20.12 6.18
CA ARG A 24 22.84 -20.97 6.82
C ARG A 24 21.72 -20.15 7.47
N VAL A 25 22.05 -19.01 8.07
CA VAL A 25 21.08 -18.09 8.69
C VAL A 25 20.26 -17.34 7.63
N ASP A 26 20.88 -16.94 6.52
CA ASP A 26 20.21 -16.26 5.40
C ASP A 26 19.06 -17.10 4.84
N ALA A 27 19.25 -18.42 4.70
CA ALA A 27 18.22 -19.33 4.23
C ALA A 27 16.99 -19.36 5.19
N GLN A 28 17.22 -19.26 6.50
CA GLN A 28 16.13 -19.20 7.49
C GLN A 28 15.45 -17.83 7.52
N ALA A 29 16.18 -16.75 7.23
CA ALA A 29 15.64 -15.40 7.19
C ALA A 29 14.69 -15.19 6.00
N GLN A 30 14.98 -15.79 4.84
CA GLN A 30 14.13 -15.70 3.66
C GLN A 30 12.71 -16.24 3.89
N GLU A 31 12.58 -17.38 4.57
CA GLU A 31 11.26 -17.97 4.82
C GLU A 31 10.43 -17.12 5.78
N ARG A 32 11.06 -16.58 6.83
CA ARG A 32 10.41 -15.63 7.75
C ARG A 32 9.95 -14.38 7.02
N LEU A 33 10.75 -13.86 6.09
CA LEU A 33 10.38 -12.71 5.27
C LEU A 33 9.19 -13.02 4.36
N ARG A 34 9.15 -14.20 3.72
CA ARG A 34 8.01 -14.63 2.90
C ARG A 34 6.72 -14.70 3.73
N LEU A 35 6.78 -15.32 4.90
CA LEU A 35 5.63 -15.39 5.80
C LEU A 35 5.19 -13.99 6.27
N ALA A 36 6.14 -13.11 6.59
CA ALA A 36 5.85 -11.74 6.94
C ALA A 36 5.16 -10.99 5.79
N LEU A 37 5.65 -11.13 4.55
CA LEU A 37 5.02 -10.55 3.35
C LEU A 37 3.62 -11.09 3.12
N HIS A 38 3.38 -12.39 3.24
CA HIS A 38 2.04 -12.98 3.12
C HIS A 38 1.09 -12.44 4.19
N SER A 39 1.56 -12.30 5.43
CA SER A 39 0.76 -11.70 6.51
C SER A 39 0.51 -10.20 6.34
N ALA A 40 1.43 -9.48 5.70
CA ALA A 40 1.27 -8.07 5.37
C ALA A 40 0.31 -7.88 4.19
N ALA A 41 0.35 -8.78 3.20
CA ALA A 41 -0.58 -8.78 2.07
C ALA A 41 -2.01 -9.07 2.52
N SER A 42 -2.21 -10.02 3.46
CA SER A 42 -3.54 -10.35 3.99
C SER A 42 -4.09 -9.34 4.98
N ARG A 43 -3.24 -8.52 5.61
CA ARG A 43 -3.71 -7.37 6.41
C ARG A 43 -4.48 -6.34 5.59
N GLY A 44 -4.39 -6.40 4.26
CA GLY A 44 -4.97 -5.41 3.36
C GLY A 44 -4.33 -4.04 3.60
N LEU A 45 -4.38 -3.16 2.60
CA LEU A 45 -4.39 -1.75 2.99
C LEU A 45 -5.57 -1.57 3.94
N PRO A 46 -5.44 -0.78 5.03
CA PRO A 46 -6.61 -0.42 5.83
C PRO A 46 -7.65 0.02 4.82
N ASN A 47 -8.76 -0.71 4.78
CA ASN A 47 -9.82 -0.53 3.81
C ASN A 47 -10.25 0.92 4.03
N PHE A 48 -9.65 1.86 3.28
CA PHE A 48 -10.03 3.25 3.23
C PHE A 48 -11.38 3.13 2.60
N ARG A 49 -12.37 2.94 3.49
CA ARG A 49 -13.71 2.49 3.20
C ARG A 49 -14.06 3.17 1.91
N LEU A 50 -14.18 2.39 0.83
CA LEU A 50 -14.66 2.90 -0.44
C LEU A 50 -15.95 3.60 -0.05
N ALA A 51 -15.89 4.93 0.03
CA ALA A 51 -16.96 5.66 0.70
C ALA A 51 -18.21 5.30 -0.10
N PRO A 52 -19.37 5.06 0.52
CA PRO A 52 -20.55 4.61 -0.23
C PRO A 52 -20.90 5.55 -1.41
N ASP A 53 -20.34 6.76 -1.41
CA ASP A 53 -20.39 7.77 -2.45
C ASP A 53 -19.14 7.86 -3.36
N GLN A 54 -18.28 6.85 -3.41
CA GLN A 54 -17.12 6.81 -4.29
C GLN A 54 -17.45 6.08 -5.60
N TYR A 55 -17.25 6.77 -6.71
CA TYR A 55 -17.51 6.26 -8.05
C TYR A 55 -16.22 6.28 -8.88
N TYR A 56 -16.03 5.31 -9.75
CA TYR A 56 -14.96 5.34 -10.74
C TYR A 56 -15.54 5.79 -12.08
N ILE A 57 -14.97 6.85 -12.66
CA ILE A 57 -15.29 7.30 -14.02
C ILE A 57 -14.07 7.08 -14.90
N GLU A 58 -14.26 6.36 -16.00
CA GLU A 58 -13.22 6.13 -17.00
C GLU A 58 -12.67 7.46 -17.53
N GLY A 59 -11.34 7.62 -17.52
CA GLY A 59 -10.66 8.85 -17.94
C GLY A 59 -10.58 9.97 -16.89
N VAL A 60 -11.26 9.85 -15.75
CA VAL A 60 -11.18 10.81 -14.62
C VAL A 60 -10.58 10.17 -13.38
N GLY A 61 -10.86 8.89 -13.15
CA GLY A 61 -10.45 8.16 -11.96
C GLY A 61 -11.54 8.12 -10.90
N TYR A 62 -11.13 7.99 -9.64
CA TYR A 62 -12.05 7.94 -8.51
C TYR A 62 -12.57 9.33 -8.17
N ILE A 63 -13.87 9.42 -7.97
CA ILE A 63 -14.57 10.63 -7.51
C ILE A 63 -15.41 10.29 -6.30
N ILE A 64 -15.63 11.27 -5.42
CA ILE A 64 -16.51 11.15 -4.26
C ILE A 64 -17.69 12.13 -4.36
N GLY A 65 -18.74 11.89 -3.59
CA GLY A 65 -19.97 12.64 -3.58
C GLY A 65 -21.01 12.16 -4.60
N ASP A 66 -22.23 12.67 -4.48
CA ASP A 66 -23.32 12.33 -5.39
C ASP A 66 -23.07 12.87 -6.80
N ILE A 67 -22.89 11.97 -7.77
CA ILE A 67 -22.60 12.31 -9.18
C ILE A 67 -23.80 12.92 -9.91
N THR A 68 -25.00 12.77 -9.35
CA THR A 68 -26.22 13.36 -9.89
C THR A 68 -26.37 14.82 -9.50
N CYS A 69 -25.56 15.35 -8.57
CA CYS A 69 -25.54 16.77 -8.22
C CYS A 69 -24.80 17.61 -9.27
N GLN A 70 -25.40 18.71 -9.73
CA GLN A 70 -24.76 19.68 -10.64
C GLN A 70 -23.46 20.26 -10.07
N TYR A 71 -23.35 20.37 -8.74
CA TYR A 71 -22.20 20.94 -8.03
C TYR A 71 -21.18 19.91 -7.54
N ASN A 72 -21.29 18.65 -7.95
CA ASN A 72 -20.27 17.64 -7.67
C ASN A 72 -18.89 18.12 -8.15
N ALA A 73 -17.87 18.03 -7.29
CA ALA A 73 -16.55 18.59 -7.59
C ALA A 73 -15.69 17.70 -8.51
N ARG A 74 -16.17 16.49 -8.84
CA ARG A 74 -15.46 15.48 -9.65
C ARG A 74 -14.03 15.24 -9.18
N SER A 75 -13.85 15.19 -7.87
CA SER A 75 -12.57 15.02 -7.21
C SER A 75 -12.59 13.76 -6.35
N SER A 76 -11.44 13.12 -6.18
CA SER A 76 -11.25 12.02 -5.22
C SER A 76 -11.21 12.49 -3.76
N TYR A 77 -11.14 13.81 -3.52
CA TYR A 77 -10.95 14.39 -2.18
C TYR A 77 -12.05 15.36 -1.76
N ILE A 78 -12.78 15.94 -2.72
CA ILE A 78 -13.82 16.95 -2.46
C ILE A 78 -15.13 16.45 -3.07
N ARG A 79 -16.21 16.44 -2.27
CA ARG A 79 -17.54 15.95 -2.69
C ARG A 79 -18.28 16.97 -3.55
N CYS A 80 -18.35 18.22 -3.09
CA CYS A 80 -19.14 19.28 -3.70
C CYS A 80 -18.38 20.60 -3.65
N ALA A 81 -18.41 21.38 -4.75
CA ALA A 81 -17.68 22.63 -4.84
C ALA A 81 -18.19 23.70 -3.87
N VAL A 82 -19.50 23.69 -3.57
CA VAL A 82 -20.17 24.66 -2.69
C VAL A 82 -20.39 24.15 -1.26
N ASN A 83 -20.27 22.84 -1.04
CA ASN A 83 -20.35 22.21 0.28
C ASN A 83 -19.28 21.11 0.41
N PRO A 84 -18.00 21.48 0.58
CA PRO A 84 -16.89 20.52 0.51
C PRO A 84 -16.88 19.48 1.64
N LEU A 85 -17.52 19.77 2.78
CA LEU A 85 -17.48 18.94 3.99
C LEU A 85 -18.74 18.09 4.22
N GLY A 86 -19.87 18.42 3.59
CA GLY A 86 -21.16 17.82 3.91
C GLY A 86 -21.60 16.65 3.00
N PRO A 87 -22.50 15.79 3.48
CA PRO A 87 -23.20 14.84 2.62
C PRO A 87 -24.20 15.58 1.70
N CYS A 88 -24.51 14.95 0.56
CA CYS A 88 -25.41 15.55 -0.43
C CYS A 88 -26.89 15.49 -0.02
N GLN A 89 -27.30 14.53 0.83
CA GLN A 89 -28.72 14.33 1.23
C GLN A 89 -29.38 15.56 1.89
N ASP A 90 -28.62 16.37 2.64
CA ASP A 90 -29.14 17.53 3.39
C ASP A 90 -28.55 18.87 2.92
N CYS A 91 -27.99 18.91 1.70
CA CYS A 91 -27.32 20.09 1.20
C CYS A 91 -28.32 21.10 0.61
N SER A 92 -28.45 22.29 1.20
CA SER A 92 -29.32 23.38 0.70
C SER A 92 -29.00 23.85 -0.73
N HIS A 93 -27.79 23.56 -1.22
CA HIS A 93 -27.36 23.89 -2.57
C HIS A 93 -27.52 22.74 -3.56
N TYR A 94 -28.06 21.59 -3.15
CA TYR A 94 -28.22 20.45 -4.05
C TYR A 94 -29.11 20.82 -5.24
N ARG A 95 -28.61 20.55 -6.45
CA ARG A 95 -29.40 20.64 -7.68
C ARG A 95 -29.15 19.38 -8.52
N PRO A 96 -30.19 18.66 -8.96
CA PRO A 96 -30.01 17.53 -9.84
C PRO A 96 -29.42 18.00 -11.17
N ARG A 97 -28.55 17.19 -11.75
CA ARG A 97 -27.99 17.40 -13.07
C ARG A 97 -29.00 16.92 -14.09
N GLU A 98 -29.38 17.80 -15.01
CA GLU A 98 -30.17 17.42 -16.18
C GLU A 98 -29.32 16.47 -17.03
N LEU A 99 -29.69 15.19 -17.03
CA LEU A 99 -29.20 14.22 -18.00
C LEU A 99 -29.92 14.53 -19.30
N GLY A 100 -29.25 15.26 -20.20
CA GLY A 100 -29.79 15.58 -21.51
C GLY A 100 -30.13 14.28 -22.24
N TYR A 101 -31.43 14.11 -22.53
CA TYR A 101 -31.94 13.15 -23.52
C TYR A 101 -32.11 13.85 -24.86
#